data_AF-X6F196-F1
#
_entry.id   AF-X6F196-F1
#
_cell.length_a   1.000
_cell.length_b   1.000
_cell.length_c   1.000
_cell.angle_alpha   90.00
_cell.angle_beta   90.00
_cell.angle_gamma   90.00
#
_symmetry.space_group_name_H-M   'P 1'
#
loop_
_entity.id
_entity.type
_entity.pdbx_description
1 polymer ?
#
loop_
_entity_poly.entity_id
_entity_poly.type
_entity_poly.pdbx_seq_one_letter_code
_entity_poly.pdbx_strand_id
1 'polypeptide(L)'
;MIWPNWAEEEKERARLTLKSAMRSDRNTGFFVSEADIGAFVHFLASEGLEAFFWRLKSFENHDLRGNEFAIEGMQSDIQGMAIAVEHVAVTLGGTATQLLEKFKQLWRDPDVLRILKRGDVAPLARTARLAQDWSALKAKINALRSEPGGQVAADLAMAHRIRGGVHAVLPEDDHFELEALFIGLMRAALLTFVEVRRNDPALKKDPEDIPVD
;
A
#
# COMPACT_ATOMS: atom_id res chain seq x y z
N MET A 1 -9.89 -8.68 -35.73
CA MET A 1 -8.74 -8.78 -34.80
C MET A 1 -9.02 -7.80 -33.67
N ILE A 2 -9.51 -8.27 -32.52
CA ILE A 2 -9.77 -7.42 -31.36
C ILE A 2 -8.44 -7.33 -30.62
N TRP A 3 -7.84 -6.15 -30.60
CA TRP A 3 -6.63 -5.91 -29.82
C TRP A 3 -7.00 -6.04 -28.33
N PRO A 4 -6.21 -6.74 -27.50
CA PRO A 4 -6.50 -6.82 -26.07
C PRO A 4 -6.53 -5.40 -25.49
N ASN A 5 -7.55 -5.10 -24.68
CA ASN A 5 -7.56 -3.86 -23.92
C ASN A 5 -6.62 -4.03 -22.74
N TRP A 6 -5.33 -3.77 -23.01
CA TRP A 6 -4.25 -3.91 -22.04
C TRP A 6 -4.57 -3.23 -20.69
N ALA A 7 -5.30 -2.11 -20.72
CA ALA A 7 -5.72 -1.42 -19.49
C ALA A 7 -6.70 -2.25 -18.64
N GLU A 8 -7.61 -3.02 -19.24
CA GLU A 8 -8.54 -3.88 -18.48
C GLU A 8 -7.84 -5.11 -17.92
N GLU A 9 -6.85 -5.65 -18.62
CA GLU A 9 -6.04 -6.77 -18.12
C GLU A 9 -5.24 -6.37 -16.87
N GLU A 10 -4.60 -5.20 -16.87
CA GLU A 10 -3.83 -4.73 -15.71
C GLU A 10 -4.73 -4.36 -14.53
N LYS A 11 -5.93 -3.80 -14.80
CA LYS A 11 -6.95 -3.55 -13.76
C LYS A 11 -7.41 -4.87 -13.11
N GLU A 12 -7.69 -5.89 -13.92
CA GLU A 12 -8.12 -7.20 -13.40
C GLU A 12 -7.01 -7.88 -12.60
N ARG A 13 -5.75 -7.83 -13.07
CA ARG A 13 -4.57 -8.31 -12.32
C ARG A 13 -4.49 -7.66 -10.94
N ALA A 14 -4.61 -6.34 -10.85
CA ALA A 14 -4.60 -5.62 -9.58
C ALA A 14 -5.78 -6.02 -8.68
N ARG A 15 -6.98 -6.14 -9.25
CA ARG A 15 -8.19 -6.55 -8.52
C ARG A 15 -8.04 -7.95 -7.91
N LEU A 16 -7.57 -8.92 -8.68
CA LEU A 16 -7.37 -10.30 -8.22
C LEU A 16 -6.31 -10.38 -7.12
N THR A 17 -5.20 -9.68 -7.29
CA THR A 17 -4.11 -9.63 -6.30
C THR A 17 -4.59 -9.03 -4.98
N LEU A 18 -5.26 -7.88 -5.03
CA LEU A 18 -5.84 -7.23 -3.84
C LEU A 18 -6.91 -8.10 -3.18
N LYS A 19 -7.77 -8.76 -3.96
CA LYS A 19 -8.79 -9.68 -3.45
C LYS A 19 -8.15 -10.84 -2.70
N SER A 20 -7.05 -11.40 -3.20
CA SER A 20 -6.27 -12.42 -2.50
C SER A 20 -5.66 -11.86 -1.21
N ALA A 21 -4.98 -10.71 -1.29
CA ALA A 21 -4.34 -10.04 -0.16
C ALA A 21 -5.30 -9.71 1.00
N MET A 22 -6.56 -9.40 0.69
CA MET A 22 -7.59 -9.07 1.69
C MET A 22 -8.27 -10.30 2.30
N ARG A 23 -8.25 -11.45 1.62
CA ARG A 23 -8.82 -12.70 2.16
C ARG A 23 -8.01 -13.25 3.33
N SER A 24 -6.70 -13.08 3.29
CA SER A 24 -5.78 -13.55 4.33
C SER A 24 -5.90 -12.77 5.64
N ASP A 25 -6.70 -11.70 5.69
CA ASP A 25 -6.66 -10.72 6.78
C ASP A 25 -8.05 -10.36 7.37
N ARG A 26 -8.89 -11.38 7.55
CA ARG A 26 -10.23 -11.27 8.16
C ARG A 26 -10.23 -10.74 9.61
N ASN A 27 -9.06 -10.59 10.24
CA ASN A 27 -8.90 -10.12 11.61
C ASN A 27 -8.45 -8.64 11.71
N THR A 28 -8.37 -7.91 10.59
CA THR A 28 -7.99 -6.47 10.56
C THR A 28 -8.90 -5.53 11.35
N GLY A 29 -10.14 -5.96 11.65
CA GLY A 29 -11.19 -5.06 12.14
C GLY A 29 -11.66 -4.02 11.10
N PHE A 30 -11.03 -3.98 9.92
CA PHE A 30 -11.33 -3.06 8.83
C PHE A 30 -11.85 -3.86 7.62
N PHE A 31 -13.17 -3.92 7.48
CA PHE A 31 -13.79 -4.65 6.38
C PHE A 31 -13.48 -3.96 5.04
N VAL A 32 -13.15 -4.73 4.00
CA VAL A 32 -13.00 -4.26 2.61
C VAL A 32 -13.83 -5.16 1.70
N SER A 33 -14.78 -4.58 0.97
CA SER A 33 -15.64 -5.28 0.03
C SER A 33 -15.00 -5.44 -1.35
N GLU A 34 -15.55 -6.32 -2.19
CA GLU A 34 -15.11 -6.40 -3.59
C GLU A 34 -15.40 -5.10 -4.35
N ALA A 35 -16.47 -4.38 -4.00
CA ALA A 35 -16.78 -3.06 -4.55
C ALA A 35 -15.74 -2.00 -4.13
N ASP A 36 -15.23 -2.06 -2.90
CA ASP A 36 -14.12 -1.21 -2.46
C ASP A 36 -12.86 -1.43 -3.32
N ILE A 37 -12.52 -2.69 -3.61
CA ILE A 37 -11.38 -3.03 -4.47
C ILE A 37 -11.61 -2.55 -5.90
N GLY A 38 -12.80 -2.77 -6.45
CA GLY A 38 -13.18 -2.32 -7.80
C GLY A 38 -13.06 -0.80 -7.94
N ALA A 39 -13.58 -0.06 -6.97
CA ALA A 39 -13.50 1.40 -6.95
C ALA A 39 -12.06 1.91 -6.80
N PHE A 40 -11.23 1.27 -5.99
CA PHE A 40 -9.83 1.64 -5.86
C PHE A 40 -9.07 1.43 -7.18
N VAL A 41 -9.27 0.30 -7.85
CA VAL A 41 -8.63 0.04 -9.16
C VAL A 41 -9.11 1.03 -10.22
N HIS A 42 -10.40 1.40 -10.20
CA HIS A 42 -10.92 2.44 -11.08
C HIS A 42 -10.28 3.81 -10.79
N PHE A 43 -10.21 4.19 -9.51
CA PHE A 43 -9.54 5.41 -9.05
C PHE A 43 -8.08 5.49 -9.51
N LEU A 44 -7.31 4.40 -9.38
CA LEU A 44 -5.92 4.37 -9.86
C LEU A 44 -5.83 4.68 -11.37
N ALA A 45 -6.78 4.18 -12.16
CA ALA A 45 -6.81 4.39 -13.60
C ALA A 45 -7.30 5.80 -13.97
N SER A 46 -8.32 6.33 -13.28
CA SER A 46 -8.87 7.66 -13.57
C SER A 46 -7.92 8.79 -13.21
N GLU A 47 -7.10 8.59 -12.17
CA GLU A 47 -6.16 9.60 -11.66
C GLU A 47 -4.75 9.50 -12.28
N GLY A 48 -4.55 8.64 -13.29
CA GLY A 48 -3.24 8.49 -13.94
C GLY A 48 -2.15 7.94 -12.99
N LEU A 49 -2.51 6.96 -12.17
CA LEU A 49 -1.60 6.30 -11.23
C LEU A 49 -1.06 4.98 -11.81
N GLU A 50 -0.69 4.96 -13.10
CA GLU A 50 -0.29 3.74 -13.82
C GLU A 50 0.97 3.07 -13.24
N ALA A 51 1.81 3.85 -12.56
CA ALA A 51 2.96 3.34 -11.83
C ALA A 51 2.58 2.22 -10.84
N PHE A 52 1.38 2.26 -10.25
CA PHE A 52 0.90 1.18 -9.37
C PHE A 52 0.77 -0.14 -10.13
N PHE A 53 0.14 -0.12 -11.30
CA PHE A 53 -0.04 -1.30 -12.16
C PHE A 53 1.30 -1.82 -12.69
N TRP A 54 2.18 -0.93 -13.15
CA TRP A 54 3.50 -1.30 -13.65
C TRP A 54 4.35 -1.98 -12.58
N ARG A 55 4.31 -1.50 -11.34
CA ARG A 55 5.05 -2.09 -10.23
C ARG A 55 4.53 -3.47 -9.84
N LEU A 56 3.22 -3.67 -9.84
CA LEU A 56 2.63 -4.99 -9.63
C LEU A 56 3.11 -6.00 -10.69
N LYS A 57 2.95 -5.64 -11.97
CA LYS A 57 3.38 -6.50 -13.07
C LYS A 57 4.87 -6.79 -13.03
N SER A 58 5.70 -5.78 -12.76
CA SER A 58 7.15 -5.94 -12.67
C SER A 58 7.53 -6.87 -11.52
N PHE A 59 6.91 -6.68 -10.35
CA PHE A 59 7.16 -7.52 -9.18
C PHE A 59 6.82 -8.98 -9.46
N GLU A 60 5.63 -9.28 -9.98
CA GLU A 60 5.22 -10.66 -10.36
C GLU A 60 6.17 -11.28 -11.39
N ASN A 61 6.67 -10.50 -12.34
CA ASN A 61 7.65 -10.99 -13.30
C ASN A 61 8.99 -11.32 -12.65
N HIS A 62 9.39 -10.62 -11.58
CA HIS A 62 10.61 -10.94 -10.83
C HIS A 62 10.41 -12.16 -9.94
N ASP A 63 9.30 -12.22 -9.21
CA ASP A 63 8.88 -13.32 -8.35
C ASP A 63 8.93 -14.69 -9.07
N LEU A 64 8.47 -14.72 -10.33
CA LEU A 64 8.43 -15.93 -11.14
C LEU A 64 9.76 -16.32 -11.82
N ARG A 65 10.81 -15.46 -11.78
CA ARG A 65 12.07 -15.70 -12.50
C ARG A 65 13.01 -16.71 -11.86
N GLY A 66 12.91 -16.91 -10.53
CA GLY A 66 13.69 -17.92 -9.80
C GLY A 66 15.22 -17.82 -9.93
N ASN A 67 15.76 -16.63 -10.19
CA ASN A 67 17.21 -16.40 -10.32
C ASN A 67 17.69 -15.26 -9.40
N GLU A 68 19.01 -15.11 -9.26
CA GLU A 68 19.63 -14.13 -8.35
C GLU A 68 19.27 -12.67 -8.63
N PHE A 69 18.93 -12.32 -9.87
CA PHE A 69 18.47 -10.97 -10.23
C PHE A 69 17.00 -10.71 -9.87
N ALA A 70 16.23 -11.75 -9.54
CA ALA A 70 14.84 -11.62 -9.11
C ALA A 70 14.73 -10.80 -7.82
N ILE A 71 15.61 -11.07 -6.85
CA ILE A 71 15.58 -10.44 -5.53
C ILE A 71 15.85 -8.93 -5.63
N GLU A 72 16.88 -8.52 -6.37
CA GLU A 72 17.18 -7.10 -6.61
C GLU A 72 16.03 -6.40 -7.35
N GLY A 73 15.42 -7.08 -8.32
CA GLY A 73 14.23 -6.61 -9.03
C GLY A 73 13.04 -6.39 -8.09
N MET A 74 12.74 -7.37 -7.22
CA MET A 74 11.67 -7.29 -6.23
C MET A 74 11.89 -6.15 -5.23
N GLN A 75 13.12 -5.99 -4.72
CA GLN A 75 13.48 -4.87 -3.84
C GLN A 75 13.21 -3.51 -4.50
N SER A 76 13.63 -3.36 -5.77
CA SER A 76 13.39 -2.15 -6.57
C SER A 76 11.89 -1.89 -6.78
N ASP A 77 11.11 -2.94 -7.05
CA ASP A 77 9.67 -2.83 -7.23
C ASP A 77 8.92 -2.50 -5.94
N ILE A 78 9.35 -3.01 -4.78
CA ILE A 78 8.84 -2.63 -3.47
C ILE A 78 9.09 -1.13 -3.22
N GLN A 79 10.29 -0.65 -3.50
CA GLN A 79 10.62 0.77 -3.36
C GLN A 79 9.80 1.65 -4.31
N GLY A 80 9.66 1.23 -5.56
CA GLY A 80 8.82 1.90 -6.55
C GLY A 80 7.34 1.90 -6.17
N MET A 81 6.84 0.80 -5.61
CA MET A 81 5.48 0.70 -5.10
C MET A 81 5.28 1.65 -3.90
N ALA A 82 6.24 1.78 -2.99
CA ALA A 82 6.15 2.73 -1.87
C ALA A 82 6.05 4.19 -2.34
N ILE A 83 6.66 4.55 -3.48
CA ILE A 83 6.44 5.85 -4.13
C ILE A 83 5.01 5.96 -4.66
N ALA A 84 4.50 4.91 -5.33
CA ALA A 84 3.12 4.89 -5.82
C ALA A 84 2.10 5.02 -4.67
N VAL A 85 2.35 4.40 -3.51
CA VAL A 85 1.54 4.60 -2.29
C VAL A 85 1.54 6.06 -1.84
N GLU A 86 2.68 6.75 -1.90
CA GLU A 86 2.71 8.18 -1.60
C GLU A 86 1.89 9.00 -2.60
N HIS A 87 1.97 8.70 -3.90
CA HIS A 87 1.16 9.39 -4.90
C HIS A 87 -0.34 9.17 -4.65
N VAL A 88 -0.77 7.94 -4.32
CA VAL A 88 -2.15 7.67 -3.89
C VAL A 88 -2.54 8.57 -2.71
N ALA A 89 -1.71 8.64 -1.67
CA ALA A 89 -2.00 9.49 -0.51
C ALA A 89 -2.08 10.98 -0.86
N VAL A 90 -1.24 11.47 -1.80
CA VAL A 90 -1.30 12.85 -2.30
C VAL A 90 -2.60 13.10 -3.06
N THR A 91 -2.97 12.22 -3.98
CA THR A 91 -4.20 12.31 -4.78
C THR A 91 -5.45 12.31 -3.89
N LEU A 92 -5.43 11.57 -2.78
CA LEU A 92 -6.48 11.57 -1.76
C LEU A 92 -6.53 12.85 -0.88
N GLY A 93 -5.68 13.84 -1.15
CA GLY A 93 -5.65 15.13 -0.44
C GLY A 93 -4.62 15.20 0.70
N GLY A 94 -3.72 14.24 0.82
CA GLY A 94 -2.62 14.27 1.78
C GLY A 94 -1.57 15.32 1.41
N THR A 95 -1.47 16.39 2.20
CA THR A 95 -0.61 17.56 1.91
C THR A 95 0.68 17.61 2.69
N ALA A 96 0.80 16.82 3.78
CA ALA A 96 2.01 16.81 4.58
C ALA A 96 3.23 16.33 3.79
N THR A 97 4.43 16.81 4.13
CA THR A 97 5.66 16.44 3.42
C THR A 97 5.95 14.95 3.47
N GLN A 98 5.74 14.31 4.63
CA GLN A 98 6.10 12.90 4.84
C GLN A 98 4.89 11.98 4.78
N LEU A 99 5.07 10.78 4.22
CA LEU A 99 3.99 9.81 4.03
C LEU A 99 3.20 9.48 5.31
N LEU A 100 3.87 9.27 6.46
CA LEU A 100 3.15 9.02 7.72
C LEU A 100 2.29 10.21 8.17
N GLU A 101 2.74 11.43 7.94
CA GLU A 101 1.95 12.62 8.25
C GLU A 101 0.76 12.76 7.29
N LYS A 102 0.91 12.37 6.02
CA LYS A 102 -0.23 12.25 5.09
C LYS A 102 -1.24 11.22 5.60
N PHE A 103 -0.78 10.04 6.04
CA PHE A 103 -1.68 9.04 6.64
C PHE A 103 -2.40 9.58 7.88
N LYS A 104 -1.71 10.28 8.79
CA LYS A 104 -2.36 10.92 9.96
C LYS A 104 -3.40 11.98 9.58
N GLN A 105 -3.22 12.67 8.46
CA GLN A 105 -4.20 13.64 7.94
C GLN A 105 -5.45 12.95 7.39
N LEU A 106 -5.25 11.85 6.66
CA LEU A 106 -6.30 11.12 5.94
C LEU A 106 -7.11 10.20 6.85
N TRP A 107 -6.49 9.62 7.88
CA TRP A 107 -7.14 8.64 8.74
C TRP A 107 -8.05 9.26 9.81
N ARG A 108 -9.26 8.74 9.94
CA ARG A 108 -10.26 9.18 10.93
C ARG A 108 -10.56 8.12 11.98
N ASP A 109 -10.41 6.84 11.65
CA ASP A 109 -10.54 5.76 12.62
C ASP A 109 -9.64 6.01 13.87
N PRO A 110 -10.23 6.07 15.07
CA PRO A 110 -9.51 6.47 16.27
C PRO A 110 -8.47 5.45 16.73
N ASP A 111 -8.68 4.15 16.47
CA ASP A 111 -7.77 3.09 16.90
C ASP A 111 -6.48 3.13 16.09
N VAL A 112 -6.60 3.24 14.76
CA VAL A 112 -5.45 3.41 13.87
C VAL A 112 -4.75 4.75 14.14
N LEU A 113 -5.51 5.85 14.24
CA LEU A 113 -4.94 7.18 14.40
C LEU A 113 -4.19 7.33 15.73
N ARG A 114 -4.66 6.69 16.81
CA ARG A 114 -3.98 6.62 18.11
C ARG A 114 -2.60 6.00 17.97
N ILE A 115 -2.48 4.88 17.23
CA ILE A 115 -1.20 4.20 17.00
C ILE A 115 -0.28 5.07 16.14
N LEU A 116 -0.78 5.62 15.03
CA LEU A 116 0.03 6.47 14.14
C LEU A 116 0.60 7.71 14.84
N LYS A 117 -0.15 8.29 15.79
CA LYS A 117 0.28 9.46 16.59
C LYS A 117 1.23 9.12 17.73
N ARG A 118 1.46 7.84 18.03
CA ARG A 118 2.32 7.42 19.14
C ARG A 118 3.78 7.78 18.86
N GLY A 119 4.48 8.26 19.89
CA GLY A 119 5.82 8.82 19.78
C GLY A 119 6.90 7.81 19.37
N ASP A 120 6.62 6.52 19.50
CA ASP A 120 7.49 5.39 19.12
C ASP A 120 7.28 4.93 17.67
N VAL A 121 6.16 5.27 17.01
CA VAL A 121 5.86 4.85 15.63
C VAL A 121 6.50 5.79 14.61
N ALA A 122 6.42 7.11 14.81
CA ALA A 122 7.03 8.08 13.89
C ALA A 122 8.56 7.92 13.71
N PRO A 123 9.35 7.59 14.75
CA PRO A 123 10.78 7.33 14.61
C PRO A 123 11.13 6.08 13.81
N LEU A 124 10.21 5.11 13.65
CA LEU A 124 10.47 3.86 12.94
C LEU A 124 10.96 4.11 11.51
N ALA A 125 10.48 5.17 10.87
CA ALA A 125 10.88 5.53 9.50
C ALA A 125 12.11 6.45 9.41
N ARG A 126 12.34 7.28 10.44
CA ARG A 126 13.35 8.35 10.41
C ARG A 126 14.70 7.95 11.01
N THR A 127 14.72 6.91 11.84
CA THR A 127 15.93 6.53 12.59
C THR A 127 16.81 5.63 11.73
N ALA A 128 17.86 6.19 11.13
CA ALA A 128 18.83 5.43 10.34
C ALA A 128 19.44 4.23 11.09
N ARG A 129 19.59 4.31 12.42
CA ARG A 129 20.07 3.18 13.25
C ARG A 129 19.11 1.98 13.25
N LEU A 130 17.79 2.21 13.13
CA LEU A 130 16.81 1.12 13.01
C LEU A 130 16.80 0.52 11.59
N ALA A 131 17.30 1.25 10.59
CA ALA A 131 17.52 0.69 9.25
C ALA A 131 18.64 -0.36 9.23
N GLN A 132 19.64 -0.18 10.10
CA GLN A 132 20.79 -1.08 10.23
C GLN A 132 20.41 -2.42 10.87
N ASP A 133 19.32 -2.44 11.65
CA ASP A 133 18.75 -3.64 12.26
C ASP A 133 17.33 -3.87 11.72
N TRP A 134 17.27 -4.33 10.47
CA TRP A 134 16.03 -4.55 9.74
C TRP A 134 15.09 -5.53 10.46
N SER A 135 15.65 -6.60 11.02
CA SER A 135 14.88 -7.61 11.76
C SER A 135 14.22 -7.00 13.01
N ALA A 136 14.96 -6.22 13.81
CA ALA A 136 14.38 -5.55 14.96
C ALA A 136 13.33 -4.50 14.56
N LEU A 137 13.52 -3.82 13.43
CA LEU A 137 12.51 -2.90 12.89
C LEU A 137 11.23 -3.64 12.51
N LYS A 138 11.32 -4.76 11.76
CA LYS A 138 10.17 -5.60 11.42
C LYS A 138 9.47 -6.10 12.68
N ALA A 139 10.21 -6.55 13.69
CA ALA A 139 9.64 -7.00 14.96
C ALA A 139 8.85 -5.89 15.68
N LYS A 140 9.38 -4.66 15.72
CA LYS A 140 8.69 -3.51 16.32
C LYS A 140 7.41 -3.14 15.57
N ILE A 141 7.43 -3.17 14.24
CA ILE A 141 6.23 -2.92 13.42
C ILE A 141 5.21 -4.05 13.61
N ASN A 142 5.65 -5.30 13.60
CA ASN A 142 4.78 -6.46 13.79
C ASN A 142 4.14 -6.50 15.18
N ALA A 143 4.80 -5.96 16.22
CA ALA A 143 4.20 -5.84 17.55
C ALA A 143 2.92 -4.98 17.55
N LEU A 144 2.80 -4.00 16.64
CA LEU A 144 1.60 -3.17 16.50
C LEU A 144 0.38 -4.01 16.15
N ARG A 145 0.54 -5.12 15.39
CA ARG A 145 -0.55 -5.99 14.91
C ARG A 145 -1.38 -6.61 16.04
N SER A 146 -0.86 -6.62 17.27
CA SER A 146 -1.57 -7.12 18.45
C SER A 146 -2.62 -6.15 19.02
N GLU A 147 -2.63 -4.89 18.57
CA GLU A 147 -3.55 -3.85 19.04
C GLU A 147 -4.78 -3.71 18.12
N PRO A 148 -5.92 -3.18 18.63
CA PRO A 148 -7.02 -2.70 17.78
C PRO A 148 -6.53 -1.68 16.75
N GLY A 149 -6.87 -1.86 15.47
CA GLY A 149 -6.34 -1.05 14.36
C GLY A 149 -4.85 -1.30 14.04
N GLY A 150 -4.19 -2.19 14.78
CA GLY A 150 -2.76 -2.45 14.71
C GLY A 150 -2.27 -3.02 13.39
N GLN A 151 -3.08 -3.87 12.76
CA GLN A 151 -2.78 -4.47 11.46
C GLN A 151 -2.63 -3.40 10.37
N VAL A 152 -3.58 -2.47 10.30
CA VAL A 152 -3.56 -1.32 9.39
C VAL A 152 -2.37 -0.41 9.72
N ALA A 153 -2.19 -0.07 11.00
CA ALA A 153 -1.11 0.80 11.44
C ALA A 153 0.28 0.23 11.10
N ALA A 154 0.46 -1.10 11.20
CA ALA A 154 1.70 -1.78 10.84
C ALA A 154 2.02 -1.62 9.34
N ASP A 155 1.02 -1.81 8.47
CA ASP A 155 1.22 -1.67 7.02
C ASP A 155 1.53 -0.21 6.64
N LEU A 156 0.83 0.75 7.23
CA LEU A 156 1.09 2.19 7.03
C LEU A 156 2.49 2.60 7.53
N ALA A 157 2.91 2.08 8.70
CA ALA A 157 4.23 2.33 9.26
C ALA A 157 5.34 1.73 8.38
N MET A 158 5.15 0.51 7.87
CA MET A 158 6.08 -0.14 6.95
C MET A 158 6.16 0.63 5.62
N ALA A 159 5.02 1.04 5.06
CA ALA A 159 4.99 1.86 3.85
C ALA A 159 5.77 3.17 4.02
N HIS A 160 5.58 3.87 5.14
CA HIS A 160 6.36 5.06 5.45
C HIS A 160 7.85 4.76 5.58
N ARG A 161 8.23 3.65 6.23
CA ARG A 161 9.63 3.25 6.39
C ARG A 161 10.32 3.02 5.05
N ILE A 162 9.73 2.20 4.19
CA ILE A 162 10.27 1.89 2.87
C ILE A 162 10.37 3.17 2.05
N ARG A 163 9.30 3.99 2.04
CA ARG A 163 9.29 5.25 1.30
C ARG A 163 10.37 6.23 1.77
N GLY A 164 10.58 6.35 3.09
CA GLY A 164 11.62 7.22 3.66
C GLY A 164 13.04 6.70 3.41
N GLY A 165 13.19 5.42 3.10
CA GLY A 165 14.46 4.76 2.78
C GLY A 165 14.72 4.53 1.30
N VAL A 166 13.92 5.13 0.39
CA VAL A 166 13.97 4.82 -1.06
C VAL A 166 15.32 5.09 -1.75
N HIS A 167 16.20 5.86 -1.11
CA HIS A 167 17.55 6.15 -1.60
C HIS A 167 18.62 5.20 -1.05
N ALA A 168 18.25 4.24 -0.21
CA ALA A 168 19.11 3.18 0.29
C ALA A 168 18.63 1.82 -0.24
N VAL A 169 19.51 0.82 -0.30
CA VAL A 169 19.11 -0.55 -0.64
C VAL A 169 18.16 -1.09 0.44
N LEU A 170 17.08 -1.76 0.03
CA LEU A 170 16.17 -2.45 0.97
C LEU A 170 16.92 -3.67 1.56
N PRO A 171 17.15 -3.72 2.88
CA PRO A 171 17.95 -4.78 3.49
C PRO A 171 17.11 -6.04 3.75
N GLU A 172 16.51 -6.60 2.69
CA GLU A 172 15.69 -7.82 2.73
C GLU A 172 16.00 -8.69 1.51
N ASP A 173 16.39 -9.94 1.73
CA ASP A 173 16.70 -10.93 0.69
C ASP A 173 15.84 -12.19 0.76
N ASP A 174 14.99 -12.32 1.80
CA ASP A 174 14.03 -13.41 1.86
C ASP A 174 12.85 -13.16 0.91
N HIS A 175 12.60 -14.13 0.02
CA HIS A 175 11.59 -14.03 -1.02
C HIS A 175 10.17 -13.82 -0.47
N PHE A 176 9.80 -14.59 0.56
CA PHE A 176 8.47 -14.51 1.15
C PHE A 176 8.27 -13.21 1.91
N GLU A 177 9.32 -12.70 2.54
CA GLU A 177 9.29 -11.38 3.17
C GLU A 177 9.15 -10.26 2.12
N LEU A 178 9.81 -10.37 0.97
CA LEU A 178 9.65 -9.41 -0.13
C LEU A 178 8.21 -9.41 -0.67
N GLU A 179 7.62 -10.60 -0.89
CA GLU A 179 6.20 -10.74 -1.24
C GLU A 179 5.30 -10.09 -0.18
N ALA A 180 5.54 -10.38 1.10
CA ALA A 180 4.74 -9.82 2.20
C ALA A 180 4.84 -8.29 2.29
N LEU A 181 6.03 -7.71 2.06
CA LEU A 181 6.24 -6.27 2.02
C LEU A 181 5.51 -5.63 0.85
N PHE A 182 5.58 -6.23 -0.34
CA PHE A 182 4.90 -5.73 -1.53
C PHE A 182 3.38 -5.73 -1.33
N ILE A 183 2.83 -6.83 -0.82
CA ILE A 183 1.41 -6.94 -0.49
C ILE A 183 1.03 -5.92 0.61
N GLY A 184 1.87 -5.73 1.63
CA GLY A 184 1.67 -4.72 2.66
C GLY A 184 1.53 -3.30 2.10
N LEU A 185 2.34 -2.93 1.09
CA LEU A 185 2.24 -1.64 0.41
C LEU A 185 0.93 -1.49 -0.37
N MET A 186 0.52 -2.52 -1.13
CA MET A 186 -0.75 -2.52 -1.84
C MET A 186 -1.94 -2.38 -0.87
N ARG A 187 -1.89 -3.09 0.26
CA ARG A 187 -2.88 -3.01 1.33
C ARG A 187 -2.92 -1.61 1.94
N ALA A 188 -1.77 -1.01 2.25
CA ALA A 188 -1.69 0.36 2.77
C ALA A 188 -2.39 1.37 1.85
N ALA A 189 -2.16 1.30 0.53
CA ALA A 189 -2.84 2.17 -0.44
C ALA A 189 -4.35 1.95 -0.48
N LEU A 190 -4.79 0.69 -0.63
CA LEU A 190 -6.21 0.34 -0.69
C LEU A 190 -6.95 0.76 0.59
N LEU A 191 -6.40 0.43 1.75
CA LEU A 191 -7.02 0.76 3.04
C LEU A 191 -7.14 2.28 3.22
N THR A 192 -6.11 3.04 2.82
CA THR A 192 -6.16 4.52 2.83
C THR A 192 -7.26 5.05 1.93
N PHE A 193 -7.37 4.53 0.71
CA PHE A 193 -8.45 4.89 -0.21
C PHE A 193 -9.82 4.60 0.39
N VAL A 194 -10.03 3.41 0.95
CA VAL A 194 -11.32 3.02 1.53
C VAL A 194 -11.68 3.88 2.74
N GLU A 195 -10.71 4.20 3.60
CA GLU A 195 -10.90 5.09 4.74
C GLU A 195 -11.36 6.48 4.26
N VAL A 196 -10.65 7.07 3.29
CA VAL A 196 -11.01 8.40 2.76
C VAL A 196 -12.37 8.35 2.08
N ARG A 197 -12.63 7.34 1.24
CA ARG A 197 -13.91 7.16 0.53
C ARG A 197 -15.10 7.03 1.47
N ARG A 198 -14.97 6.32 2.58
CA ARG A 198 -16.04 6.17 3.57
C ARG A 198 -16.38 7.48 4.27
N ASN A 199 -15.40 8.37 4.36
CA ASN A 199 -15.52 9.65 5.04
C ASN A 199 -15.76 10.84 4.09
N ASP A 200 -15.58 10.67 2.78
CA ASP A 200 -15.78 11.70 1.77
C ASP A 200 -17.00 11.41 0.86
N PRO A 201 -18.07 12.23 0.92
CA PRO A 201 -19.24 12.11 0.04
C PRO A 201 -18.93 12.17 -1.46
N ALA A 202 -17.88 12.88 -1.87
CA ALA A 202 -17.52 13.04 -3.28
C ALA A 202 -16.97 11.74 -3.90
N LEU A 203 -16.33 10.89 -3.08
CA LEU A 203 -15.76 9.61 -3.49
C LEU A 203 -16.74 8.43 -3.33
N LYS A 204 -17.92 8.65 -2.72
CA LYS A 204 -18.96 7.61 -2.51
C LYS A 204 -19.79 7.29 -3.75
N LYS A 205 -19.79 8.14 -4.78
CA LYS A 205 -20.58 7.89 -5.99
C LYS A 205 -20.01 6.67 -6.71
N ASP A 206 -20.86 5.68 -7.00
CA ASP A 206 -20.46 4.60 -7.86
C ASP A 206 -20.20 5.16 -9.28
N PRO A 207 -19.23 4.61 -10.05
CA PRO A 207 -18.96 5.07 -11.41
C PRO A 207 -20.19 4.98 -12.33
N GLU A 208 -21.20 4.17 -11.97
CA GLU A 208 -22.45 4.00 -12.70
C GLU A 208 -23.47 5.14 -12.44
N ASP A 209 -23.25 6.00 -11.43
CA ASP A 209 -24.14 7.10 -11.06
C ASP A 209 -23.74 8.46 -11.68
N ILE A 210 -22.75 8.48 -12.59
CA ILE A 210 -22.36 9.69 -13.31
C ILE A 210 -23.22 9.80 -14.57
N PRO A 211 -24.09 10.81 -14.70
CA PRO A 211 -24.82 11.04 -15.94
C PRO A 211 -23.81 11.23 -17.07
N VAL A 212 -24.00 10.48 -18.15
CA VAL A 212 -23.33 10.77 -19.42
C VAL A 212 -24.01 12.01 -19.98
N ASP A 213 -23.39 13.17 -19.76
CA ASP A 213 -23.71 14.41 -20.48
C ASP A 213 -23.14 14.40 -21.90
#